data_AF-A0A662TKN1-F1
#
_entry.id   AF-A0A662TKN1-F1
#
_cell.length_a   1.000
_cell.length_b   1.000
_cell.length_c   1.000
_cell.angle_alpha   90.00
_cell.angle_beta   90.00
_cell.angle_gamma   90.00
#
_symmetry.space_group_name_H-M   'P 1'
#
loop_
_entity.id
_entity.type
_entity.pdbx_description
1 polymer ?
#
loop_
_entity_poly.entity_id
_entity_poly.type
_entity_poly.pdbx_seq_one_letter_code
_entity_poly.pdbx_strand_id
1 'polypeptide(L)' 'MGKYTTSGSISGEKGKFLYVSWEDIYNACLKIFSEIERKNVKIDCIVAISRGGMIPAAILANCLDV' A
#
# COMPACT_ATOMS: atom_id res chain seq x y z
N MET A 1 -19.21 -10.31 -5.03
CA MET A 1 -18.95 -10.86 -6.38
C MET A 1 -19.11 -9.72 -7.39
N GLY A 2 -18.06 -8.90 -7.60
CA GLY A 2 -18.06 -7.83 -8.60
C GLY A 2 -16.97 -8.12 -9.62
N LYS A 3 -17.35 -8.59 -10.81
CA LYS A 3 -16.44 -8.85 -11.93
C LYS A 3 -16.21 -7.55 -12.69
N TYR A 4 -15.06 -6.90 -12.54
CA TYR A 4 -14.69 -5.77 -13.42
C TYR A 4 -13.18 -5.71 -13.66
N THR A 5 -12.71 -6.34 -14.73
CA THR A 5 -12.19 -5.68 -15.94
C THR A 5 -11.45 -6.69 -16.81
N THR A 6 -11.49 -6.39 -18.10
CA THR A 6 -11.38 -7.27 -19.26
C THR A 6 -9.94 -7.72 -19.55
N SER A 7 -9.84 -8.88 -20.18
CA SER A 7 -8.68 -9.49 -20.84
C SER A 7 -7.65 -8.50 -21.43
N GLY A 8 -6.36 -8.76 -21.25
CA GLY A 8 -5.31 -8.12 -22.03
C GLY A 8 -3.91 -8.58 -21.64
N SER A 9 -3.27 -9.29 -22.57
CA SER A 9 -1.87 -9.69 -22.67
C SER A 9 -0.91 -8.54 -22.36
N ILE A 10 0.25 -8.84 -21.77
CA ILE A 10 1.28 -7.85 -21.45
C ILE A 10 2.20 -7.67 -22.66
N SER A 11 1.88 -6.69 -23.48
CA SER A 11 2.83 -5.90 -24.28
C SER A 11 2.45 -4.44 -24.01
N GLY A 12 3.37 -3.62 -23.48
CA GLY A 12 3.04 -2.36 -22.81
C GLY A 12 2.12 -1.43 -23.60
N GLU A 13 0.84 -1.37 -23.22
CA GLU A 13 -0.17 -0.49 -23.80
C GLU A 13 -0.44 0.68 -22.85
N LYS A 14 -0.31 1.91 -23.37
CA LYS A 14 -0.81 3.13 -22.70
C LYS A 14 -2.31 2.95 -22.40
N GLY A 15 -2.69 3.00 -21.13
CA GLY A 15 -4.11 3.09 -20.73
C GLY A 15 -4.60 2.09 -19.68
N LYS A 16 -3.76 1.20 -19.14
CA LYS A 16 -4.18 0.35 -18.01
C LYS A 16 -4.13 1.12 -16.69
N PHE A 17 -5.29 1.55 -16.22
CA PHE A 17 -5.48 2.06 -14.86
C PHE A 17 -5.62 0.90 -13.89
N LEU A 18 -4.83 0.94 -12.81
CA LEU A 18 -5.04 0.07 -11.66
C LEU A 18 -5.97 0.79 -10.69
N TYR A 19 -7.19 0.28 -10.56
CA TYR A 19 -8.10 0.71 -9.50
C TYR A 19 -7.83 -0.14 -8.26
N VAL A 20 -7.61 0.55 -7.14
CA VAL A 20 -7.34 -0.07 -5.84
C VAL A 20 -8.47 0.29 -4.89
N SER A 21 -8.98 -0.71 -4.18
CA SER A 21 -9.91 -0.49 -3.07
C SER A 21 -9.16 -0.04 -1.81
N TRP A 22 -9.91 0.47 -0.83
CA TRP A 22 -9.35 0.76 0.50
C TRP A 22 -8.73 -0.46 1.16
N GLU A 23 -9.36 -1.63 0.98
CA GLU A 23 -8.86 -2.90 1.51
C GLU A 23 -7.53 -3.30 0.85
N ASP A 24 -7.37 -3.07 -0.45
CA ASP A 24 -6.09 -3.33 -1.15
C ASP A 24 -4.96 -2.47 -0.57
N ILE A 25 -5.23 -1.17 -0.34
CA ILE A 25 -4.25 -0.24 0.25
C ILE A 25 -3.93 -0.62 1.69
N TYR A 26 -4.94 -0.94 2.49
CA TYR A 26 -4.74 -1.33 3.89
C TYR A 26 -3.94 -2.62 3.99
N ASN A 27 -4.28 -3.64 3.20
CA ASN A 27 -3.54 -4.90 3.14
C ASN A 27 -2.10 -4.71 2.64
N ALA A 28 -1.86 -3.78 1.72
CA ALA A 28 -0.50 -3.42 1.32
C ALA A 28 0.30 -2.81 2.47
N CYS A 29 -0.31 -1.94 3.29
CA CYS A 29 0.34 -1.37 4.47
C CYS A 29 0.61 -2.45 5.54
N LEU A 30 -0.32 -3.37 5.78
CA LEU A 30 -0.12 -4.49 6.70
C LEU A 30 1.03 -5.41 6.29
N LYS A 31 1.25 -5.61 4.99
CA LYS A 31 2.42 -6.36 4.48
C LYS A 31 3.73 -5.64 4.81
N ILE A 32 3.78 -4.31 4.66
CA ILE A 32 4.95 -3.51 5.03
C ILE A 32 5.20 -3.60 6.53
N PHE A 33 4.16 -3.41 7.35
CA PHE A 33 4.22 -3.58 8.81
C PHE A 33 4.76 -4.96 9.19
N SER A 34 4.23 -6.03 8.61
CA SER A 34 4.69 -7.41 8.86
C SER A 34 6.17 -7.60 8.55
N GLU A 35 6.67 -6.97 7.48
CA GLU A 35 8.09 -7.05 7.12
C GLU A 35 9.00 -6.23 8.05
N ILE A 36 8.50 -5.13 8.63
CA ILE A 36 9.22 -4.36 9.65
C ILE A 36 9.32 -5.19 10.94
N GLU A 37 8.20 -5.74 11.40
CA GLU A 37 8.13 -6.62 12.57
C GLU A 37 9.06 -7.84 12.41
N ARG A 38 9.02 -8.50 11.25
CA ARG A 38 9.87 -9.66 10.95
C ARG A 38 11.36 -9.33 11.01
N LYS A 39 11.75 -8.09 10.69
CA LYS A 39 13.14 -7.64 10.76
C LYS A 39 13.54 -7.14 12.15
N ASN A 40 12.60 -7.07 13.10
CA ASN A 40 12.80 -6.54 14.45
C ASN A 40 13.45 -5.16 14.45
N VAL A 41 12.99 -4.30 13.53
CA VAL A 41 13.48 -2.93 13.39
C VAL A 41 12.54 -2.00 14.14
N LYS A 42 13.06 -1.29 15.14
CA LYS A 42 12.33 -0.23 15.81
C LYS A 42 12.32 1.02 14.91
N ILE A 43 11.13 1.56 14.66
CA ILE A 43 10.94 2.80 13.91
C ILE A 43 10.60 3.91 14.90
N ASP A 44 11.42 4.94 14.99
CA ASP A 44 11.17 6.08 15.89
C ASP A 44 10.41 7.23 15.20
N CYS A 45 10.38 7.26 13.87
CA CYS A 45 9.67 8.30 13.10
C CYS A 45 9.36 7.82 11.68
N ILE A 46 8.22 8.26 11.13
CA ILE A 46 7.85 8.06 9.73
C ILE A 46 7.85 9.42 9.01
N VAL A 47 8.65 9.53 7.95
CA VAL A 47 8.69 10.72 7.09
C VAL A 47 7.83 10.48 5.84
N ALA A 48 6.63 11.05 5.81
CA ALA A 48 5.68 10.87 4.71
C ALA A 48 6.03 11.75 3.50
N ILE A 49 6.18 11.15 2.31
CA ILE A 49 6.37 11.90 1.06
C ILE A 49 5.01 12.44 0.57
N SER A 50 4.81 13.76 0.66
CA SER A 50 3.56 14.39 0.25
C SER A 50 3.38 14.39 -1.27
N ARG A 51 2.17 14.26 -1.80
CA ARG A 51 0.88 14.01 -1.11
C ARG A 51 0.55 12.52 -0.95
N GLY A 52 1.11 11.68 -1.83
CA GLY A 52 0.72 10.27 -1.94
C GLY A 52 1.05 9.40 -0.73
N GLY A 53 2.10 9.75 0.03
CA GLY A 53 2.55 8.99 1.20
C GLY A 53 1.77 9.27 2.48
N MET A 54 0.88 10.27 2.50
CA MET A 54 0.17 10.66 3.73
C MET A 54 -0.70 9.54 4.30
N ILE A 55 -1.48 8.87 3.45
CA ILE A 55 -2.39 7.80 3.88
C ILE A 55 -1.61 6.54 4.34
N PRO A 56 -0.65 6.01 3.56
CA PRO A 56 0.17 4.89 4.03
C PRO A 56 0.92 5.19 5.31
N ALA A 57 1.49 6.40 5.45
CA ALA A 57 2.21 6.80 6.65
C ALA A 57 1.30 6.84 7.88
N ALA A 58 0.07 7.35 7.75
CA ALA A 58 -0.89 7.38 8.86
C ALA A 58 -1.32 5.97 9.30
N ILE A 59 -1.54 5.05 8.35
CA ILE A 59 -1.87 3.64 8.66
C ILE A 59 -0.69 2.98 9.38
N LEU A 60 0.53 3.12 8.84
CA LEU A 60 1.72 2.52 9.42
C LEU A 60 2.06 3.09 10.80
N ALA A 61 1.90 4.40 11.00
CA ALA A 61 2.05 5.07 12.29
C ALA A 61 1.13 4.44 13.34
N ASN A 62 -0.13 4.19 12.99
CA ASN A 62 -1.06 3.52 13.88
C ASN A 62 -0.68 2.06 14.18
N CYS A 63 -0.20 1.30 13.19
CA CYS A 63 0.23 -0.08 13.39
C CYS A 63 1.51 -0.19 14.24
N LEU A 64 2.45 0.75 14.07
CA LEU A 64 3.75 0.75 14.74
C LEU A 64 3.75 1.51 16.07
N ASP A 65 2.65 2.20 16.40
CA ASP A 65 2.52 3.08 17.57
C ASP A 65 3.57 4.20 17.61
N VAL A 66 3.69 4.94 16.49
CA VAL A 66 4.67 6.04 16.26
C VAL A 66 3.97 7.33 15.85
#